data_AF-A0A7S3MD59-F1
#
_entry.id   AF-A0A7S3MD59-F1
#
_cell.length_a   1.000
_cell.length_b   1.000
_cell.length_c   1.000
_cell.angle_alpha   90.00
_cell.angle_beta   90.00
_cell.angle_gamma   90.00
#
_symmetry.space_group_name_H-M   'P 1'
#
loop_
_entity.id
_entity.type
_entity.pdbx_description
1 polymer ?
#
loop_
_entity_poly.entity_id
_entity_poly.type
_entity_poly.pdbx_seq_one_letter_code
_entity_poly.pdbx_strand_id
1 'polypeptide(L)'
;KIQLKDLEDQLLERLANAPVDILSDIPLIEGLEQTKQTATEINDAVTRGIQTEIGINQAREVYRGVAVEASLLYFVLLQLCNVGHMYQYSLDSFTMFFLKALKIAPGDPISSEANERVASLQTTLRWTIFK
;
A
#
# COMPACT_ATOMS: atom_id res chain seq x y z
N LYS A 1 -7.86 3.99 14.81
CA LYS A 1 -7.21 4.04 16.16
C LYS A 1 -7.68 5.22 16.99
N ILE A 2 -7.70 6.45 16.46
CA ILE A 2 -8.19 7.64 17.20
C ILE A 2 -9.68 7.51 17.55
N GLN A 3 -10.52 7.17 16.56
CA GLN A 3 -11.98 7.05 16.78
C GLN A 3 -12.41 5.99 17.80
N LEU A 4 -11.75 4.82 17.86
CA LEU A 4 -12.11 3.78 18.83
C LEU A 4 -11.80 4.24 20.26
N LYS A 5 -10.66 4.92 20.44
CA LYS A 5 -10.29 5.52 21.72
C LYS A 5 -11.25 6.62 22.13
N ASP A 6 -11.67 7.47 21.21
CA ASP A 6 -12.66 8.52 21.50
C ASP A 6 -14.01 7.92 21.93
N LEU A 7 -14.41 6.78 21.35
CA LEU A 7 -15.60 6.03 21.76
C LEU A 7 -15.45 5.41 23.16
N GLU A 8 -14.27 4.89 23.51
CA GLU A 8 -13.96 4.38 24.86
C GLU A 8 -13.96 5.51 25.90
N ASP A 9 -13.36 6.65 25.59
CA ASP A 9 -13.30 7.82 26.47
C ASP A 9 -14.72 8.40 26.70
N GLN A 10 -15.55 8.48 25.65
CA GLN A 10 -16.96 8.88 25.76
C GLN A 10 -17.79 7.88 26.58
N LEU A 11 -17.51 6.58 26.46
CA LEU A 11 -18.17 5.55 27.25
C LEU A 11 -17.86 5.71 28.74
N LEU A 12 -16.58 5.91 29.07
CA LEU A 12 -16.11 6.11 30.43
C LEU A 12 -16.69 7.38 31.06
N GLU A 13 -16.73 8.48 30.30
CA GLU A 13 -17.34 9.74 30.74
C GLU A 13 -18.84 9.58 31.03
N ARG A 14 -19.57 8.87 30.16
CA ARG A 14 -21.01 8.63 30.36
C ARG A 14 -21.30 7.72 31.56
N LEU A 15 -20.47 6.71 31.80
CA LEU A 15 -20.58 5.85 32.98
C LEU A 15 -20.24 6.60 34.28
N ALA A 16 -19.25 7.49 34.25
CA ALA A 16 -18.83 8.26 35.41
C ALA A 16 -19.87 9.31 35.84
N ASN A 17 -20.66 9.83 34.90
CA ASN A 17 -21.70 10.84 35.14
C ASN A 17 -23.11 10.25 35.31
N ALA A 18 -23.25 8.92 35.35
CA ALA A 18 -24.55 8.28 35.41
C ALA A 18 -25.25 8.46 36.78
N PRO A 19 -26.59 8.58 36.82
CA PRO A 19 -27.36 8.70 38.05
C PRO A 19 -27.30 7.44 38.92
N VAL A 20 -27.69 7.55 40.20
CA VAL A 20 -27.67 6.44 41.19
C VAL A 20 -28.48 5.22 40.71
N ASP A 21 -29.55 5.44 39.94
CA ASP A 21 -30.31 4.40 39.27
C ASP A 21 -29.99 4.38 37.77
N ILE A 22 -28.92 3.67 37.41
CA ILE A 22 -28.43 3.51 36.02
C ILE A 22 -29.43 2.81 35.11
N LEU A 23 -30.31 1.97 35.68
CA LEU A 23 -31.19 1.10 34.89
C LEU A 23 -32.43 1.83 34.36
N SER A 24 -32.76 3.01 34.89
CA SER A 24 -33.86 3.85 34.42
C SER A 24 -33.43 4.87 33.36
N ASP A 25 -32.13 5.03 33.10
CA ASP A 25 -31.60 5.94 32.09
C ASP A 25 -31.61 5.28 30.69
N ILE A 26 -32.78 5.30 30.06
CA ILE A 26 -32.99 4.78 28.69
C ILE A 26 -32.02 5.44 27.68
N PRO A 27 -31.81 6.77 27.67
CA PRO A 27 -30.84 7.41 26.79
C PRO A 27 -29.40 6.88 26.95
N LEU A 28 -28.97 6.60 28.19
CA LEU A 28 -27.66 6.01 28.45
C LEU A 28 -27.57 4.60 27.86
N ILE A 29 -28.58 3.75 28.08
CA ILE A 29 -28.62 2.37 27.57
C ILE A 29 -28.58 2.35 26.03
N GLU A 30 -29.36 3.19 25.36
CA GLU A 30 -29.36 3.27 23.89
C GLU A 30 -28.01 3.76 23.34
N GLY A 31 -27.38 4.74 24.00
CA GLY A 31 -26.06 5.23 23.64
C GLY A 31 -24.95 4.18 23.82
N LEU A 32 -25.05 3.34 24.85
CA LEU A 32 -24.12 2.22 25.08
C LEU A 32 -24.27 1.15 23.99
N GLU A 33 -25.49 0.80 23.59
CA GLU A 33 -25.73 -0.20 22.54
C GLU A 33 -25.20 0.31 21.18
N GLN A 34 -25.44 1.58 20.83
CA GLN A 34 -24.88 2.19 19.61
C GLN A 34 -23.35 2.25 19.63
N THR A 35 -22.76 2.59 20.79
CA THR A 35 -21.30 2.64 20.97
C THR A 35 -20.68 1.25 20.79
N LYS A 36 -21.29 0.23 21.40
CA LYS A 36 -20.88 -1.17 21.27
C LYS A 36 -20.98 -1.67 19.83
N GLN A 37 -22.07 -1.36 19.14
CA GLN A 37 -22.25 -1.72 17.73
C GLN A 37 -21.16 -1.09 16.87
N THR A 38 -20.95 0.24 17.01
CA THR A 38 -19.93 0.98 16.26
C THR A 38 -18.51 0.46 16.55
N ALA A 39 -18.20 0.16 17.81
CA ALA A 39 -16.91 -0.41 18.19
C ALA A 39 -16.67 -1.80 17.58
N THR A 40 -17.71 -2.63 17.48
CA THR A 40 -17.64 -3.95 16.85
C THR A 40 -17.38 -3.81 15.34
N GLU A 41 -18.11 -2.92 14.66
CA GLU A 41 -17.92 -2.65 13.23
C GLU A 41 -16.52 -2.12 12.91
N ILE A 42 -15.98 -1.23 13.77
CA ILE A 42 -14.60 -0.73 13.64
C ILE A 42 -13.59 -1.87 13.79
N ASN A 43 -13.75 -2.76 14.77
CA ASN A 43 -12.85 -3.90 14.96
C ASN A 43 -12.87 -4.86 13.77
N ASP A 44 -14.04 -5.13 13.21
CA ASP A 44 -14.17 -5.94 12.01
C ASP A 44 -13.51 -5.26 10.80
N ALA A 45 -13.69 -3.95 10.65
CA ALA A 45 -13.04 -3.18 9.59
C ALA A 45 -11.51 -3.18 9.73
N VAL A 46 -10.98 -3.06 10.95
CA VAL A 46 -9.54 -3.16 11.22
C VAL A 46 -9.02 -4.55 10.86
N THR A 47 -9.73 -5.61 11.23
CA THR A 47 -9.35 -6.99 10.92
C THR A 47 -9.31 -7.23 9.41
N ARG A 48 -10.32 -6.76 8.67
CA ARG A 48 -10.32 -6.78 7.19
C ARG A 48 -9.17 -5.97 6.61
N GLY A 49 -8.85 -4.82 7.19
CA GLY A 49 -7.73 -3.97 6.81
C GLY A 49 -6.40 -4.72 6.90
N ILE A 50 -6.15 -5.41 8.02
CA ILE A 50 -4.92 -6.20 8.23
C ILE A 50 -4.82 -7.34 7.19
N GLN A 51 -5.92 -8.05 6.94
CA GLN A 51 -5.93 -9.12 5.91
C GLN A 51 -5.63 -8.57 4.52
N THR A 52 -6.20 -7.41 4.19
CA THR A 52 -5.95 -6.72 2.91
C THR A 52 -4.50 -6.25 2.81
N GLU A 53 -3.94 -5.71 3.90
CA GLU A 53 -2.55 -5.26 3.97
C GLU A 53 -1.58 -6.43 3.69
N ILE A 54 -1.84 -7.61 4.27
CA ILE A 54 -1.03 -8.81 4.01
C ILE A 54 -1.06 -9.15 2.52
N GLY A 55 -2.23 -9.18 1.90
CA GLY A 55 -2.37 -9.46 0.46
C GLY A 55 -1.65 -8.43 -0.42
N ILE A 56 -1.78 -7.14 -0.09
CA ILE A 56 -1.08 -6.06 -0.79
C ILE A 56 0.44 -6.21 -0.63
N ASN A 57 0.92 -6.52 0.56
CA ASN A 57 2.35 -6.66 0.82
C ASN A 57 2.93 -7.86 0.07
N GLN A 58 2.23 -8.99 0.06
CA GLN A 58 2.60 -10.16 -0.75
C GLN A 58 2.70 -9.81 -2.23
N ALA A 59 1.69 -9.14 -2.79
CA ALA A 59 1.70 -8.72 -4.18
C ALA A 59 2.84 -7.73 -4.48
N ARG A 60 3.16 -6.84 -3.55
CA ARG A 60 4.26 -5.86 -3.66
C ARG A 60 5.63 -6.53 -3.70
N GLU A 61 5.87 -7.52 -2.85
CA GLU A 61 7.17 -8.19 -2.75
C GLU A 61 7.57 -8.90 -4.06
N VAL A 62 6.59 -9.41 -4.83
CA VAL A 62 6.86 -10.03 -6.13
C VAL A 62 7.57 -9.07 -7.10
N TYR A 63 7.19 -7.79 -7.11
CA TYR A 63 7.78 -6.79 -8.02
C TYR A 63 8.99 -6.06 -7.44
N ARG A 64 9.34 -6.30 -6.16
CA ARG A 64 10.44 -5.60 -5.48
C ARG A 64 11.79 -5.82 -6.16
N GLY A 65 12.03 -7.03 -6.68
CA GLY A 65 13.25 -7.35 -7.43
C GLY A 65 13.43 -6.46 -8.67
N VAL A 66 12.35 -6.26 -9.44
CA VAL A 66 12.35 -5.39 -10.63
C VAL A 66 12.62 -3.94 -10.24
N ALA A 67 12.04 -3.46 -9.14
CA ALA A 67 12.24 -2.10 -8.67
C ALA A 67 13.70 -1.84 -8.24
N VAL A 68 14.32 -2.78 -7.52
CA VAL A 68 15.74 -2.70 -7.14
C VAL A 68 16.61 -2.63 -8.39
N GLU A 69 16.37 -3.52 -9.35
CA GLU A 69 17.13 -3.52 -10.61
C GLU A 69 16.96 -2.23 -11.42
N ALA A 70 15.73 -1.71 -11.54
CA ALA A 70 15.47 -0.44 -12.21
C ALA A 70 16.22 0.72 -11.53
N SER A 71 16.21 0.77 -10.20
CA SER A 71 16.96 1.79 -9.47
C SER A 71 18.48 1.69 -9.71
N LEU A 72 19.03 0.49 -9.74
CA LEU A 72 20.44 0.27 -10.04
C LEU A 72 20.78 0.76 -11.46
N LEU A 73 19.95 0.41 -12.46
CA LEU A 73 20.15 0.84 -13.84
C LEU A 73 20.15 2.36 -13.98
N TYR A 74 19.27 3.06 -13.26
CA TYR A 74 19.26 4.52 -13.23
C TYR A 74 20.57 5.10 -12.68
N PHE A 75 21.08 4.57 -11.56
CA PHE A 75 22.34 5.04 -10.99
C PHE A 75 23.54 4.73 -11.89
N VAL A 76 23.55 3.59 -12.57
CA VAL A 76 24.57 3.28 -13.58
C VAL A 76 24.51 4.30 -14.72
N LEU A 77 23.32 4.62 -15.25
CA LEU A 77 23.16 5.65 -16.28
C LEU A 77 23.67 7.02 -15.85
N LEU A 78 23.45 7.39 -14.58
CA LEU A 78 24.00 8.64 -14.05
C LEU A 78 25.53 8.63 -14.00
N GLN A 79 26.16 7.49 -13.74
CA GLN A 79 27.62 7.39 -13.69
C GLN A 79 28.29 7.49 -15.07
N LEU A 80 27.57 7.29 -16.17
CA LEU A 80 28.14 7.42 -17.52
C LEU A 80 28.64 8.84 -17.82
N CYS A 81 28.14 9.86 -17.13
CA CYS A 81 28.64 11.23 -17.28
C CYS A 81 30.13 11.37 -16.92
N ASN A 82 30.68 10.45 -16.10
CA ASN A 82 32.10 10.40 -15.76
C ASN A 82 32.98 9.92 -16.92
N VAL A 83 32.40 9.17 -17.88
CA VAL A 83 33.10 8.72 -19.10
C VAL A 83 33.12 9.85 -20.14
N GLY A 84 32.06 10.64 -20.20
CA GLY A 84 32.01 11.84 -21.04
C GLY A 84 30.80 12.71 -20.74
N HIS A 85 30.99 14.03 -20.79
CA HIS A 85 29.97 15.03 -20.48
C HIS A 85 28.71 14.95 -21.35
N MET A 86 28.77 14.29 -22.51
CA MET A 86 27.61 14.09 -23.38
C MET A 86 26.64 13.01 -22.88
N TYR A 87 27.07 12.12 -21.97
CA TYR A 87 26.25 11.05 -21.40
C TYR A 87 25.53 11.50 -20.13
N GLN A 88 24.69 12.53 -20.25
CA GLN A 88 23.89 13.06 -19.16
C GLN A 88 22.41 12.72 -19.37
N TYR A 89 21.84 11.96 -18.44
CA TYR A 89 20.45 11.53 -18.49
C TYR A 89 19.67 12.11 -17.32
N SER A 90 18.45 12.55 -17.58
CA SER A 90 17.53 13.01 -16.55
C SER A 90 16.70 11.85 -15.99
N LEU A 91 16.18 12.02 -14.77
CA LEU A 91 15.22 11.08 -14.20
C LEU A 91 13.97 10.95 -15.08
N ASP A 92 13.49 12.07 -15.63
CA ASP A 92 12.31 12.09 -16.51
C ASP A 92 12.50 11.21 -17.75
N SER A 93 13.67 11.33 -18.40
CA SER A 93 14.04 10.47 -19.53
C SER A 93 14.05 8.99 -19.13
N PHE A 94 14.66 8.66 -17.98
CA PHE A 94 14.66 7.29 -17.47
C PHE A 94 13.23 6.78 -17.20
N THR A 95 12.39 7.56 -16.55
CA THR A 95 10.99 7.21 -16.27
C THR A 95 10.21 6.97 -17.57
N MET A 96 10.43 7.77 -18.60
CA MET A 96 9.82 7.57 -19.92
C MET A 96 10.17 6.19 -20.52
N PHE A 97 11.46 5.81 -20.51
CA PHE A 97 11.89 4.50 -21.00
C PHE A 97 11.40 3.35 -20.12
N PHE A 98 11.37 3.53 -18.80
CA PHE A 98 10.82 2.57 -17.86
C PHE A 98 9.33 2.29 -18.14
N LEU A 99 8.52 3.34 -18.33
CA LEU A 99 7.10 3.21 -18.66
C LEU A 99 6.89 2.58 -20.05
N LYS A 100 7.79 2.87 -21.00
CA LYS A 100 7.78 2.22 -22.32
C LYS A 100 8.05 0.72 -22.19
N ALA A 101 9.05 0.32 -21.39
CA ALA A 101 9.35 -1.08 -21.14
C ALA A 101 8.17 -1.82 -20.50
N LEU A 102 7.49 -1.18 -19.54
CA LEU A 102 6.30 -1.73 -18.89
C LEU A 102 5.14 -1.98 -19.86
N LYS A 103 4.97 -1.12 -20.87
CA LYS A 103 3.93 -1.27 -21.91
C LYS A 103 4.26 -2.35 -22.94
N ILE A 104 5.55 -2.52 -23.25
CA ILE A 104 6.01 -3.49 -24.27
C ILE A 104 6.09 -4.90 -23.69
N ALA A 105 6.37 -5.02 -22.39
CA ALA A 105 6.52 -6.32 -21.74
C ALA A 105 5.26 -7.18 -21.98
N PRO A 106 5.41 -8.39 -22.54
CA PRO A 106 4.28 -9.27 -22.77
C PRO A 106 3.66 -9.63 -21.42
N GLY A 107 2.41 -9.20 -21.23
CA GLY A 107 1.57 -9.67 -20.15
C GLY A 107 0.52 -10.56 -20.75
N ASP A 108 0.65 -11.88 -20.60
CA ASP A 108 -0.45 -12.77 -20.93
C ASP A 108 -1.64 -12.41 -20.03
N PRO A 109 -2.82 -12.05 -20.58
CA PRO A 109 -3.95 -11.61 -19.77
C PRO A 109 -4.59 -12.76 -18.96
N ILE A 110 -4.17 -14.01 -19.18
CA ILE A 110 -4.95 -15.20 -18.79
C ILE A 110 -4.17 -16.22 -17.95
N SER A 111 -2.83 -16.33 -17.98
CA SER A 111 -2.17 -17.44 -17.23
C SER A 111 -0.70 -17.33 -16.82
N SER A 112 -0.06 -16.17 -16.77
CA SER A 112 1.36 -16.14 -16.37
C SER A 112 1.51 -15.91 -14.87
N GLU A 113 2.13 -16.86 -14.17
CA GLU A 113 2.51 -16.73 -12.76
C GLU A 113 3.25 -15.40 -12.55
N ALA A 114 2.99 -14.71 -11.44
CA ALA A 114 3.54 -13.37 -11.21
C ALA A 114 5.09 -13.30 -11.34
N ASN A 115 5.77 -14.42 -11.11
CA ASN A 115 7.21 -14.58 -11.28
C ASN A 115 7.67 -14.54 -12.75
N GLU A 116 6.93 -15.16 -13.67
CA GLU A 116 7.23 -15.16 -15.10
C GLU A 116 7.07 -13.75 -15.69
N ARG A 117 6.01 -13.05 -15.28
CA ARG A 117 5.82 -11.63 -15.62
C ARG A 117 6.97 -10.77 -15.11
N VAL A 118 7.45 -11.01 -13.89
CA VAL A 118 8.61 -10.32 -13.33
C VAL A 118 9.87 -10.54 -14.18
N ALA A 119 10.16 -11.79 -14.57
CA ALA A 119 11.30 -12.10 -15.43
C ALA A 119 11.20 -11.42 -16.82
N SER A 120 9.99 -11.41 -17.39
CA SER A 120 9.69 -10.70 -18.65
C SER A 120 9.91 -9.19 -18.53
N LEU A 121 9.47 -8.58 -17.42
CA LEU A 121 9.68 -7.16 -17.14
C LEU A 121 11.16 -6.81 -17.00
N GLN A 122 11.95 -7.60 -16.26
CA GLN A 122 13.40 -7.38 -16.11
C GLN A 122 14.11 -7.42 -17.46
N THR A 123 13.80 -8.44 -18.27
CA THR A 123 14.40 -8.61 -19.59
C THR A 123 14.04 -7.44 -20.50
N THR A 124 12.75 -7.08 -20.57
CA THR A 124 12.27 -5.98 -21.41
C THR A 124 12.85 -4.64 -20.97
N LEU A 125 12.99 -4.41 -19.66
CA LEU A 125 13.59 -3.21 -19.11
C LEU A 125 15.04 -3.03 -19.55
N ARG A 126 15.86 -4.09 -19.42
CA ARG A 126 17.26 -4.09 -19.89
C ARG A 126 17.36 -3.74 -21.37
N TRP A 127 16.58 -4.40 -22.21
CA TRP A 127 16.60 -4.16 -23.66
C TRP A 127 16.11 -2.76 -24.04
N THR A 128 15.10 -2.23 -23.35
CA THR A 128 14.52 -0.92 -23.67
C THR A 128 15.42 0.23 -23.25
N ILE A 129 16.19 0.08 -22.19
CA ILE A 129 17.14 1.09 -21.72
C ILE A 129 18.43 1.05 -22.55
N PHE A 130 18.88 -0.14 -22.97
CA PHE A 130 20.14 -0.30 -23.69
C PHE A 130 20.04 0.01 -25.20
N LYS A 131 18.87 -0.19 -25.82
CA LYS A 131 18.63 0.17 -27.23
C LYS A 131 18.41 1.66 -27.42
#